data_AF-A0A1X0RZQ9-F1
#
_entry.id   AF-A0A1X0RZQ9-F1
#
_cell.length_a   1.000
_cell.length_b   1.000
_cell.length_c   1.000
_cell.angle_alpha   90.00
_cell.angle_beta   90.00
_cell.angle_gamma   90.00
#
_symmetry.space_group_name_H-M   'P 1'
#
loop_
_entity.id
_entity.type
_entity.pdbx_description
1 polymer ?
#
loop_
_entity_poly.entity_id
_entity_poly.type
_entity_poly.pdbx_seq_one_letter_code
_entity_poly.pdbx_strand_id
1 'polypeptide(L)' 'ELNPIEQFWALVKRKLKRGCMMTEENLSSRIADACNQVLINDLYGFASHSKRQIMNCYNKTPM' A
#
# COMPACT_ATOMS: atom_id res chain seq x y z
N GLU A 1 -11.73 1.02 4.08
CA GLU A 1 -10.96 -0.16 3.63
C GLU A 1 -10.74 -1.09 4.82
N LEU A 2 -11.00 -2.39 4.68
CA LEU A 2 -10.83 -3.38 5.75
C LEU A 2 -9.56 -4.21 5.55
N ASN A 3 -9.15 -4.42 4.31
CA ASN A 3 -7.98 -5.22 3.99
C ASN A 3 -6.74 -4.32 3.85
N PRO A 4 -5.70 -4.48 4.69
CA PRO A 4 -4.51 -3.62 4.64
C PRO A 4 -3.73 -3.74 3.32
N ILE A 5 -3.95 -4.79 2.52
CA ILE A 5 -3.31 -4.94 1.21
C ILE A 5 -3.76 -3.86 0.21
N GLU A 6 -4.96 -3.31 0.36
CA GLU A 6 -5.48 -2.23 -0.49
C GLU A 6 -4.65 -0.96 -0.29
N GLN A 7 -4.35 -0.62 0.96
CA GLN A 7 -3.51 0.51 1.33
C GLN A 7 -2.05 0.31 0.89
N PHE A 8 -1.54 -0.90 1.02
CA PHE A 8 -0.21 -1.26 0.51
C PHE A 8 -0.12 -0.98 -1.00
N TRP A 9 -1.06 -1.51 -1.80
CA TRP A 9 -1.05 -1.29 -3.24
C TRP A 9 -1.32 0.17 -3.61
N ALA A 10 -2.11 0.90 -2.84
CA ALA A 10 -2.28 2.34 -3.03
C ALA A 10 -0.95 3.10 -2.85
N LEU A 11 -0.16 2.76 -1.84
CA LEU A 11 1.15 3.38 -1.61
C LEU A 11 2.17 2.97 -2.68
N VAL A 12 2.26 1.67 -3.01
CA VAL A 12 3.16 1.17 -4.05
C VAL A 12 2.88 1.85 -5.38
N LYS A 13 1.60 1.99 -5.77
CA LYS A 13 1.21 2.72 -6.98
C LYS A 13 1.65 4.19 -6.98
N ARG A 14 1.67 4.85 -5.81
CA ARG A 14 2.17 6.23 -5.67
C ARG A 14 3.69 6.32 -5.78
N LYS A 15 4.41 5.28 -5.34
CA LYS A 15 5.89 5.19 -5.38
C LYS A 15 6.44 4.69 -6.72
N LEU A 16 5.59 4.10 -7.58
CA LEU A 16 5.99 3.72 -8.93
C LEU A 16 6.53 4.92 -9.70
N LYS A 17 7.70 4.73 -10.33
CA LYS A 17 8.29 5.72 -11.24
C LYS A 17 7.30 6.00 -12.38
N ARG A 18 7.02 7.28 -12.65
CA ARG A 18 6.06 7.71 -13.69
C ARG A 18 6.69 7.91 -15.07
N GLY A 19 8.02 7.95 -15.17
CA GLY A 19 8.73 8.10 -16.46
C GLY A 19 8.59 6.87 -17.36
N CYS A 20 8.98 7.00 -18.63
CA CYS A 20 9.11 5.86 -19.52
C CYS A 20 10.07 4.83 -18.95
N MET A 21 9.81 3.55 -19.22
CA MET A 21 10.69 2.46 -18.83
C MET A 21 11.94 2.50 -19.70
N MET A 22 13.11 2.39 -19.06
CA MET A 22 14.38 2.24 -19.75
C MET A 22 14.46 0.81 -20.33
N THR A 23 15.29 0.61 -21.35
CA THR A 23 15.47 -0.69 -22.03
C THR A 23 15.82 -1.84 -21.06
N GLU A 24 16.52 -1.53 -19.97
CA GLU A 24 16.96 -2.49 -18.95
C GLU A 24 15.93 -2.70 -17.82
N GLU A 25 14.90 -1.84 -17.74
CA GLU A 25 13.88 -1.88 -16.68
C GLU A 25 12.62 -2.59 -17.19
N ASN A 26 12.11 -3.56 -16.43
CA ASN A 26 10.82 -4.19 -16.69
C ASN A 26 9.79 -3.84 -15.61
N LEU A 27 8.52 -4.17 -15.84
CA LEU A 27 7.46 -3.74 -14.94
C LEU A 27 7.62 -4.40 -13.56
N SER A 28 8.07 -5.65 -13.54
CA SER A 28 8.33 -6.39 -12.31
C SER A 28 9.46 -5.75 -11.49
N SER A 29 10.56 -5.32 -12.13
CA SER A 29 11.65 -4.64 -11.42
C SER A 29 11.21 -3.28 -10.86
N ARG A 30 10.36 -2.54 -11.59
CA ARG A 30 9.74 -1.30 -11.07
C ARG A 30 8.87 -1.51 -9.86
N ILE A 31 8.03 -2.54 -9.90
CA ILE A 31 7.15 -2.87 -8.79
C ILE A 31 8.01 -3.28 -7.59
N ALA A 32 9.05 -4.09 -7.81
CA ALA A 32 9.99 -4.49 -6.76
C ALA A 32 10.68 -3.26 -6.13
N ASP A 33 11.20 -2.33 -6.93
CA ASP A 33 11.79 -1.07 -6.45
C ASP A 33 10.81 -0.24 -5.62
N ALA A 34 9.55 -0.12 -6.06
CA ALA A 34 8.52 0.62 -5.34
C ALA A 34 8.11 -0.07 -4.03
N CYS A 35 8.04 -1.41 -4.01
CA CYS A 35 7.82 -2.20 -2.81
C CYS A 35 8.96 -2.04 -1.81
N ASN A 36 10.22 -2.04 -2.25
CA ASN A 36 11.40 -1.86 -1.40
C ASN A 36 11.49 -0.47 -0.76
N GLN A 37 10.75 0.51 -1.29
CA GLN A 37 10.63 1.85 -0.70
C GLN A 37 9.51 1.95 0.34
N VAL A 38 8.73 0.90 0.58
CA VAL A 38 7.71 0.87 1.64
C VAL A 38 8.41 0.62 2.97
N LEU A 39 8.18 1.50 3.94
CA LEU A 39 8.78 1.39 5.26
C LEU A 39 8.01 0.40 6.12
N ILE A 40 8.69 -0.26 7.05
CA ILE A 40 8.03 -1.12 8.04
C ILE A 40 6.96 -0.33 8.83
N ASN A 41 7.22 0.94 9.11
CA ASN A 41 6.24 1.84 9.75
C ASN A 41 4.98 2.05 8.91
N ASP A 42 5.07 2.04 7.57
CA ASP A 42 3.89 2.10 6.70
C ASP A 42 3.04 0.84 6.89
N LEU A 43 3.67 -0.34 6.96
CA LEU A 43 2.99 -1.61 7.20
C LEU A 43 2.26 -1.65 8.55
N TYR A 44 2.92 -1.16 9.62
CA TYR A 44 2.27 -1.00 10.92
C TYR A 44 1.09 -0.02 10.86
N GLY A 45 1.21 1.06 10.09
CA GLY A 45 0.14 2.00 9.83
C GLY A 45 -1.07 1.34 9.16
N PHE A 46 -0.85 0.51 8.14
CA PHE A 46 -1.92 -0.21 7.44
C PHE A 46 -2.64 -1.20 8.35
N ALA A 47 -1.89 -2.00 9.11
CA ALA A 47 -2.46 -2.95 10.06
C ALA A 47 -3.29 -2.25 11.15
N SER A 48 -2.77 -1.13 11.69
CA SER A 48 -3.45 -0.33 12.71
C SER A 48 -4.73 0.30 12.17
N HIS A 49 -4.70 0.82 10.93
CA HIS A 49 -5.87 1.35 10.25
C HIS A 49 -6.93 0.26 10.06
N SER A 50 -6.56 -0.88 9.47
CA SER A 50 -7.45 -2.03 9.27
C SER A 50 -8.12 -2.47 10.57
N LYS A 51 -7.34 -2.62 11.66
CA LYS A 51 -7.88 -2.93 13.00
C LYS A 51 -8.95 -1.92 13.43
N ARG A 52 -8.68 -0.62 13.29
CA ARG A 52 -9.65 0.43 13.65
C ARG A 52 -10.91 0.35 12.80
N GLN A 53 -10.77 0.15 11.49
CA GLN A 53 -11.91 0.02 10.60
C GLN A 53 -12.75 -1.22 10.92
N ILE A 54 -12.14 -2.36 11.23
CA ILE A 54 -12.86 -3.56 11.67
C ILE A 54 -13.70 -3.26 12.94
N MET A 55 -13.12 -2.56 13.92
CA MET A 55 -13.86 -2.17 15.13
C MET A 55 -15.01 -1.20 14.81
N ASN A 56 -14.80 -0.23 13.91
CA ASN A 56 -15.87 0.66 13.47
C ASN A 56 -17.01 -0.11 12.79
N CYS A 57 -16.70 -1.09 11.95
CA CYS A 57 -17.70 -1.98 11.33
C CYS A 57 -18.48 -2.76 12.40
N TYR A 58 -17.78 -3.35 13.37
CA TYR A 58 -18.40 -4.10 14.46
C TYR A 58 -19.36 -3.21 15.27
N ASN A 59 -18.93 -1.99 15.60
CA ASN A 59 -19.70 -1.02 16.37
C ASN A 59 -20.79 -0.31 15.54
N LYS A 60 -20.89 -0.57 14.23
CA LYS A 60 -21.77 0.15 13.28
C LYS A 60 -21.57 1.67 13.32
N THR A 61 -20.36 2.12 13.63
CA THR A 61 -19.99 3.53 13.56
C THR A 61 -19.97 3.95 12.09
N PRO A 62 -20.53 5.11 11.72
CA PRO A 62 -20.40 5.63 10.36
C PRO A 62 -18.91 5.71 9.98
N MET A 63 -18.58 5.14 8.81
CA MET A 63 -17.23 5.12 8.24
C MET A 63 -16.97 6.27 7.29
#